data_AF-A0AAD4CVS2-F1
#
_entry.id   AF-A0AAD4CVS2-F1
#
_cell.length_a   1.000
_cell.length_b   1.000
_cell.length_c   1.000
_cell.angle_alpha   90.00
_cell.angle_beta   90.00
_cell.angle_gamma   90.00
#
_symmetry.space_group_name_H-M   'P 1'
#
loop_
_entity.id
_entity.type
_entity.pdbx_description
1 polymer ?
#
loop_
_entity_poly.entity_id
_entity_poly.type
_entity_poly.pdbx_seq_one_letter_code
_entity_poly.pdbx_strand_id
1 'polypeptide(L)'
;MEVLALGMGRSGTDSLGKALSILGYDRVYHGFDMGFANPPSWEAWVKLARRKWGGKSSPGTPTDDIDITLPDLDSILGDCAAVTGSAVARIAPEMVQACPNAKVILNMRDSGKWLQSARNTFGVINVGFKYRVLPYFHAQLYWRKRYYEEMLHTYFYGSLVKNGKWVYEEHCAKIRGLVPQGQLLEWRAEDGWEPLCRFLGKDIPDQDFPWGNRPDQMISSIGNMYMNDMYKAACLNMCWIAMGCLGASAAVYLYFL
;
A
#
# COMPACT_ATOMS: atom_id res chain seq x y z
N MET A 1 13.34 -2.04 -12.98
CA MET A 1 11.88 -2.24 -12.97
C MET A 1 11.35 -2.20 -14.40
N GLU A 2 10.54 -3.18 -14.79
CA GLU A 2 10.03 -3.41 -16.15
C GLU A 2 8.55 -3.10 -16.29
N VAL A 3 7.74 -3.33 -15.25
CA VAL A 3 6.29 -3.15 -15.27
C VAL A 3 5.80 -2.33 -14.08
N LEU A 4 5.02 -1.28 -14.36
CA LEU A 4 4.36 -0.44 -13.37
C LEU A 4 2.85 -0.66 -13.41
N ALA A 5 2.29 -1.39 -12.45
CA ALA A 5 0.84 -1.47 -12.29
C ALA A 5 0.34 -0.37 -11.36
N LEU A 6 -0.15 0.72 -11.94
CA LEU A 6 -0.45 1.98 -11.25
C LEU A 6 -1.94 2.14 -10.92
N GLY A 7 -2.74 1.07 -11.00
CA GLY A 7 -4.11 1.09 -10.49
C GLY A 7 -4.17 1.10 -8.96
N MET A 8 -5.17 1.79 -8.40
CA MET A 8 -5.35 1.83 -6.95
C MET A 8 -5.67 0.45 -6.37
N GLY A 9 -5.25 0.20 -5.13
CA GLY A 9 -5.72 -0.97 -4.37
C GLY A 9 -7.24 -1.14 -4.46
N ARG A 10 -7.69 -2.40 -4.50
CA ARG A 10 -9.07 -2.83 -4.75
C ARG A 10 -9.55 -2.81 -6.21
N SER A 11 -8.69 -2.51 -7.19
CA SER A 11 -8.95 -2.70 -8.63
C SER A 11 -8.20 -3.91 -9.25
N GLY A 12 -8.08 -5.02 -8.51
CA GLY A 12 -7.45 -6.25 -9.03
C GLY A 12 -5.93 -6.34 -8.85
N THR A 13 -5.35 -5.52 -7.97
CA THR A 13 -3.88 -5.44 -7.78
C THR A 13 -3.24 -6.75 -7.34
N ASP A 14 -3.89 -7.53 -6.46
CA ASP A 14 -3.37 -8.82 -5.99
C ASP A 14 -3.42 -9.88 -7.11
N SER A 15 -4.51 -9.94 -7.86
CA SER A 15 -4.63 -10.80 -9.04
C SER A 15 -3.55 -10.47 -10.08
N LEU A 16 -3.38 -9.18 -10.38
CA LEU A 16 -2.35 -8.73 -11.32
C LEU A 16 -0.94 -9.02 -10.81
N GLY A 17 -0.68 -8.84 -9.51
CA GLY A 17 0.60 -9.19 -8.90
C GLY A 17 0.95 -10.67 -9.09
N LYS A 18 0.01 -11.56 -8.80
CA LYS A 18 0.15 -13.01 -9.03
C LYS A 18 0.34 -13.33 -10.51
N ALA A 19 -0.42 -12.68 -11.39
CA ALA A 19 -0.30 -12.89 -12.83
C ALA A 19 1.09 -12.51 -13.33
N LEU A 20 1.64 -11.38 -12.89
CA LEU A 20 3.01 -10.97 -13.22
C LEU A 20 4.05 -11.96 -12.68
N SER A 21 3.87 -12.51 -11.47
CA SER A 21 4.75 -13.57 -10.97
C SER A 21 4.72 -14.81 -11.86
N ILE A 22 3.53 -15.24 -12.30
CA ILE A 22 3.37 -16.39 -13.21
C ILE A 22 4.04 -16.12 -14.57
N LEU A 23 4.00 -14.89 -15.07
CA LEU A 23 4.66 -14.48 -16.31
C LEU A 23 6.20 -14.33 -16.20
N GLY A 24 6.76 -14.66 -15.03
CA GLY A 24 8.20 -14.74 -14.79
C GLY A 24 8.87 -13.40 -14.46
N TYR A 25 8.11 -12.39 -14.00
CA TYR A 25 8.74 -11.17 -13.47
C TYR A 25 9.36 -11.47 -12.10
N ASP A 26 10.67 -11.23 -11.99
CA ASP A 26 11.41 -11.44 -10.76
C ASP A 26 10.94 -10.45 -9.68
N ARG A 27 10.49 -10.99 -8.54
CA ARG A 27 9.89 -10.28 -7.40
C ARG A 27 8.88 -9.18 -7.77
N VAL A 28 7.59 -9.48 -7.63
CA VAL A 28 6.51 -8.51 -7.85
C VAL A 28 6.08 -7.85 -6.54
N TYR A 29 6.32 -6.55 -6.41
CA TYR A 29 5.89 -5.81 -5.22
C TYR A 29 4.37 -5.70 -5.15
N HIS A 30 3.81 -5.92 -3.96
CA HIS A 30 2.43 -5.60 -3.61
C HIS A 30 2.38 -5.00 -2.19
N GLY A 31 1.28 -4.30 -1.87
CA GLY A 31 1.08 -3.70 -0.54
C GLY A 31 1.07 -4.69 0.64
N PHE A 32 1.01 -5.99 0.37
CA PHE A 32 1.17 -7.01 1.40
C PHE A 32 2.62 -7.12 1.87
N ASP A 33 3.59 -6.85 0.99
CA ASP A 33 5.01 -6.99 1.27
C ASP A 33 5.51 -5.96 2.28
N MET A 34 4.78 -4.86 2.50
CA MET A 34 5.19 -3.81 3.46
C MET A 34 5.42 -4.33 4.87
N GLY A 35 4.64 -5.34 5.29
CA GLY A 35 4.82 -6.00 6.58
C GLY A 35 5.77 -7.19 6.57
N PHE A 36 6.03 -7.79 5.41
CA PHE A 36 6.83 -9.01 5.26
C PHE A 36 8.25 -8.77 4.76
N ALA A 37 8.52 -7.59 4.19
CA ALA A 37 9.87 -7.19 3.81
C ALA A 37 10.79 -7.16 5.03
N ASN A 38 12.07 -7.41 4.79
CA ASN A 38 13.12 -7.30 5.81
C ASN A 38 14.18 -6.30 5.33
N PRO A 39 14.24 -5.07 5.88
CA PRO A 39 13.32 -4.53 6.90
C PRO A 39 11.91 -4.21 6.34
N PRO A 40 10.88 -4.16 7.20
CA PRO A 40 9.53 -3.76 6.79
C PRO A 40 9.52 -2.34 6.19
N SER A 41 8.83 -2.16 5.06
CA SER A 41 8.93 -0.91 4.30
C SER A 41 7.96 0.20 4.76
N TRP A 42 7.12 -0.04 5.78
CA TRP A 42 6.18 0.97 6.30
C TRP A 42 6.84 2.31 6.62
N GLU A 43 7.98 2.27 7.33
CA GLU A 43 8.71 3.47 7.73
C GLU A 43 9.25 4.23 6.52
N ALA A 44 9.82 3.52 5.54
CA ALA A 44 10.36 4.12 4.32
C ALA A 44 9.26 4.83 3.52
N TRP A 45 8.09 4.20 3.36
CA TRP A 45 6.93 4.82 2.74
C TRP A 45 6.42 6.04 3.49
N VAL A 46 6.42 6.01 4.83
CA VAL A 46 6.03 7.17 5.65
C VAL A 46 7.03 8.31 5.49
N LYS A 47 8.34 8.04 5.48
CA LYS A 47 9.37 9.07 5.25
C LYS A 47 9.21 9.72 3.87
N LEU A 48 8.96 8.91 2.84
CA LEU A 48 8.66 9.39 1.49
C LEU A 48 7.38 10.24 1.46
N ALA A 49 6.31 9.78 2.10
CA ALA A 49 5.06 10.51 2.21
C ALA A 49 5.22 11.86 2.94
N ARG A 50 6.01 11.90 4.01
CA ARG A 50 6.30 13.13 4.77
C ARG A 50 7.05 14.15 3.94
N ARG A 51 8.00 13.71 3.11
CA ARG A 51 8.63 14.57 2.11
C ARG A 51 7.55 15.10 1.19
N LYS A 52 6.88 14.22 0.43
CA LYS A 52 5.90 14.59 -0.61
C LYS A 52 4.75 15.51 -0.15
N TRP A 53 4.25 15.32 1.08
CA TRP A 53 3.06 16.02 1.57
C TRP A 53 3.31 16.85 2.85
N GLY A 54 4.56 17.17 3.19
CA GLY A 54 4.89 18.12 4.27
C GLY A 54 4.67 17.62 5.71
N GLY A 55 4.45 16.31 5.90
CA GLY A 55 4.57 15.64 7.20
C GLY A 55 3.59 16.05 8.32
N LYS A 56 2.47 16.68 8.00
CA LYS A 56 1.34 16.83 8.94
C LYS A 56 0.06 16.48 8.19
N SER A 57 -0.87 15.81 8.88
CA SER A 57 -2.20 15.41 8.37
C SER A 57 -3.14 16.57 7.98
N SER A 58 -2.60 17.74 7.66
CA SER A 58 -3.31 18.83 7.02
C SER A 58 -3.40 18.54 5.52
N PRO A 59 -4.54 18.83 4.88
CA PRO A 59 -4.63 18.81 3.42
C PRO A 59 -3.78 19.95 2.86
N GLY A 60 -2.46 19.74 2.80
CA GLY A 60 -1.56 20.55 1.99
C GLY A 60 -1.74 20.13 0.54
N THR A 61 -1.84 21.12 -0.35
CA THR A 61 -1.60 20.90 -1.77
C THR A 61 -0.27 20.16 -1.92
N PRO A 62 -0.20 19.08 -2.72
CA PRO A 62 1.08 18.50 -3.11
C PRO A 62 1.98 19.64 -3.59
N THR A 63 3.16 19.79 -3.01
CA THR A 63 4.12 20.74 -3.55
C THR A 63 4.68 20.09 -4.81
N ASP A 64 4.47 20.73 -5.97
CA ASP A 64 4.85 20.19 -7.28
C ASP A 64 6.39 19.99 -7.43
N ASP A 65 7.18 20.45 -6.46
CA ASP A 65 8.65 20.44 -6.45
C ASP A 65 9.28 19.42 -5.48
N ILE A 66 8.79 18.18 -5.41
CA ILE A 66 9.47 17.14 -4.61
C ILE A 66 10.12 16.10 -5.50
N ASP A 67 11.45 16.16 -5.46
CA ASP A 67 12.37 15.21 -6.05
C ASP A 67 12.32 13.88 -5.26
N ILE A 68 11.28 13.07 -5.50
CA ILE A 68 11.37 11.63 -5.22
C ILE A 68 12.23 11.06 -6.33
N THR A 69 13.47 10.76 -5.97
CA THR A 69 14.50 10.32 -6.91
C THR A 69 14.43 8.81 -7.11
N LEU A 70 15.07 8.32 -8.18
CA LEU A 70 15.24 6.87 -8.39
C LEU A 70 15.90 6.17 -7.18
N PRO A 71 16.96 6.70 -6.54
CA PRO A 71 17.50 6.16 -5.29
C PRO A 71 16.49 6.02 -4.14
N ASP A 72 15.56 6.97 -3.99
CA ASP A 72 14.51 6.87 -2.98
C ASP A 72 13.62 5.65 -3.23
N LEU A 73 13.28 5.41 -4.50
CA LEU A 73 12.48 4.26 -4.94
C LEU A 73 13.27 2.96 -4.85
N ASP A 74 14.55 2.95 -5.21
CA ASP A 74 15.42 1.77 -5.17
C ASP A 74 15.59 1.24 -3.74
N SER A 75 15.61 2.12 -2.74
CA SER A 75 15.68 1.71 -1.33
C SER A 75 14.47 0.89 -0.86
N ILE A 76 13.34 0.97 -1.58
CA ILE A 76 12.08 0.29 -1.26
C ILE A 76 11.78 -0.84 -2.27
N LEU A 77 12.12 -0.61 -3.55
CA LEU A 77 11.63 -1.36 -4.70
C LEU A 77 12.76 -1.81 -5.66
N GLY A 78 14.02 -1.56 -5.33
CA GLY A 78 15.15 -1.74 -6.26
C GLY A 78 15.38 -3.20 -6.69
N ASP A 79 14.89 -4.15 -5.90
CA ASP A 79 14.91 -5.58 -6.19
C ASP A 79 13.64 -6.10 -6.88
N CYS A 80 12.73 -5.21 -7.33
CA CYS A 80 11.51 -5.59 -8.03
C CYS A 80 11.58 -5.37 -9.55
N ALA A 81 11.28 -6.42 -10.31
CA ALA A 81 11.01 -6.29 -11.75
C ALA A 81 9.64 -5.67 -12.02
N ALA A 82 8.66 -5.87 -11.15
CA ALA A 82 7.33 -5.28 -11.31
C ALA A 82 6.73 -4.82 -9.98
N VAL A 83 5.84 -3.83 -10.05
CA VAL A 83 5.18 -3.27 -8.85
C VAL A 83 3.68 -3.12 -9.04
N THR A 84 2.95 -3.30 -7.95
CA THR A 84 1.50 -3.18 -7.90
C THR A 84 1.03 -2.53 -6.60
N GLY A 85 -0.19 -1.99 -6.62
CA GLY A 85 -0.90 -1.62 -5.40
C GLY A 85 -0.88 -0.12 -5.07
N SER A 86 -1.52 0.19 -3.94
CA SER A 86 -1.87 1.57 -3.60
C SER A 86 -0.71 2.50 -3.30
N ALA A 87 0.44 2.04 -2.80
CA ALA A 87 1.56 2.95 -2.51
C ALA A 87 2.15 3.52 -3.79
N VAL A 88 2.53 2.65 -4.73
CA VAL A 88 3.10 3.04 -6.03
C VAL A 88 2.11 3.85 -6.86
N ALA A 89 0.80 3.54 -6.81
CA ALA A 89 -0.22 4.34 -7.47
C ALA A 89 -0.24 5.81 -7.01
N ARG A 90 -0.01 6.09 -5.72
CA ARG A 90 -0.05 7.48 -5.19
C ARG A 90 1.17 8.32 -5.56
N ILE A 91 2.24 7.66 -5.98
CA ILE A 91 3.48 8.29 -6.47
C ILE A 91 3.69 7.97 -7.96
N ALA A 92 2.60 7.71 -8.68
CA ALA A 92 2.66 7.30 -10.07
C ALA A 92 3.42 8.26 -11.00
N PRO A 93 3.28 9.60 -10.89
CA PRO A 93 4.10 10.52 -11.69
C PRO A 93 5.59 10.28 -11.51
N GLU A 94 6.03 10.10 -10.26
CA GLU A 94 7.42 9.86 -9.92
C GLU A 94 7.89 8.48 -10.38
N MET A 95 7.02 7.45 -10.30
CA MET A 95 7.31 6.12 -10.85
C MET A 95 7.50 6.15 -12.37
N VAL A 96 6.63 6.86 -13.10
CA VAL A 96 6.71 6.99 -14.57
C VAL A 96 7.95 7.77 -14.98
N GLN A 97 8.26 8.86 -14.27
CA GLN A 97 9.46 9.67 -14.51
C GLN A 97 10.75 8.88 -14.23
N ALA A 98 10.79 8.12 -13.14
CA ALA A 98 11.97 7.35 -12.75
C ALA A 98 12.20 6.10 -13.62
N CYS A 99 11.14 5.54 -14.21
CA CYS A 99 11.19 4.33 -15.03
C CYS A 99 10.59 4.57 -16.44
N PRO A 100 11.19 5.43 -17.29
CA PRO A 100 10.59 5.88 -18.56
C PRO A 100 10.42 4.77 -19.61
N ASN A 101 11.14 3.65 -19.46
CA ASN A 101 11.06 2.50 -20.37
C ASN A 101 10.09 1.42 -19.88
N ALA A 102 9.54 1.55 -18.68
CA ALA A 102 8.66 0.53 -18.12
C ALA A 102 7.29 0.53 -18.83
N LYS A 103 6.74 -0.66 -19.03
CA LYS A 103 5.35 -0.81 -19.45
C LYS A 103 4.42 -0.46 -18.29
N VAL A 104 3.41 0.36 -18.54
CA VAL A 104 2.46 0.79 -17.51
C VAL A 104 1.12 0.09 -17.70
N ILE A 105 0.61 -0.48 -16.61
CA ILE A 105 -0.73 -1.07 -16.55
C ILE A 105 -1.59 -0.22 -15.62
N LEU A 106 -2.63 0.42 -16.17
CA LEU A 106 -3.69 1.05 -15.39
C LEU A 106 -4.79 0.02 -15.14
N ASN A 107 -4.67 -0.73 -14.03
CA ASN A 107 -5.70 -1.68 -13.64
C ASN A 107 -6.89 -0.98 -12.95
N MET A 108 -8.10 -1.19 -13.45
CA MET A 108 -9.28 -0.41 -13.10
C MET A 108 -10.48 -1.27 -12.67
N ARG A 109 -11.41 -0.60 -12.02
CA ARG A 109 -12.76 -1.06 -11.69
C ARG A 109 -13.73 0.11 -11.86
N ASP A 110 -15.01 -0.19 -12.04
CA ASP A 110 -16.07 0.82 -11.89
C ASP A 110 -15.88 1.61 -10.59
N SER A 111 -15.93 2.94 -10.66
CA SER A 111 -15.53 3.82 -9.55
C SER A 111 -16.47 3.68 -8.34
N GLY A 112 -17.76 3.42 -8.57
CA GLY A 112 -18.73 3.13 -7.51
C GLY A 112 -18.44 1.80 -6.80
N LYS A 113 -18.25 0.72 -7.57
CA LYS A 113 -17.86 -0.60 -7.04
C LYS A 113 -16.50 -0.57 -6.35
N TRP A 114 -15.56 0.22 -6.88
CA TRP A 114 -14.24 0.43 -6.28
C TRP A 114 -14.37 1.11 -4.91
N LEU A 115 -15.12 2.22 -4.82
CA LEU A 115 -15.29 2.95 -3.56
C LEU A 115 -15.92 2.07 -2.48
N GLN A 116 -16.94 1.28 -2.85
CA GLN A 116 -17.57 0.34 -1.92
C GLN A 116 -16.57 -0.69 -1.39
N SER A 117 -15.74 -1.28 -2.27
CA SER A 117 -14.69 -2.24 -1.88
C SER A 117 -13.61 -1.60 -1.01
N ALA A 118 -13.18 -0.38 -1.37
CA ALA A 118 -12.19 0.39 -0.62
C ALA A 118 -12.71 0.75 0.77
N ARG A 119 -13.96 1.19 0.90
CA ARG A 119 -14.61 1.48 2.19
C ARG A 119 -14.67 0.23 3.07
N ASN A 120 -15.10 -0.90 2.53
CA ASN A 120 -15.23 -2.14 3.29
C ASN A 120 -13.88 -2.67 3.79
N THR A 121 -12.79 -2.37 3.08
CA THR A 121 -11.45 -2.82 3.47
C THR A 121 -10.75 -1.81 4.38
N PHE A 122 -10.66 -0.55 3.97
CA PHE A 122 -9.88 0.47 4.71
C PHE A 122 -10.66 1.08 5.87
N GLY A 123 -11.99 1.10 5.82
CA GLY A 123 -12.84 1.65 6.87
C GLY A 123 -12.88 0.80 8.14
N VAL A 124 -12.63 -0.51 8.04
CA VAL A 124 -12.71 -1.44 9.18
C VAL A 124 -11.37 -1.72 9.84
N ILE A 125 -10.25 -1.57 9.12
CA ILE A 125 -8.92 -1.89 9.64
C ILE A 125 -8.28 -0.75 10.47
N ASN A 126 -8.84 0.47 10.39
CA ASN A 126 -8.28 1.68 11.00
C ASN A 126 -9.14 2.22 12.17
N VAL A 127 -9.81 1.32 12.90
CA VAL A 127 -10.71 1.69 14.00
C VAL A 127 -10.49 0.82 15.24
N GLY A 128 -11.05 1.25 16.38
CA GLY A 128 -11.05 0.50 17.63
C GLY A 128 -9.72 0.48 18.39
N PHE A 129 -9.69 -0.28 19.49
CA PHE A 129 -8.56 -0.35 20.43
C PHE A 129 -7.25 -0.78 19.76
N LYS A 130 -7.31 -1.82 18.91
CA LYS A 130 -6.14 -2.36 18.19
C LYS A 130 -5.45 -1.32 17.30
N TYR A 131 -6.19 -0.37 16.74
CA TYR A 131 -5.63 0.71 15.92
C TYR A 131 -5.27 1.95 16.73
N ARG A 132 -6.07 2.28 17.76
CA ARG A 132 -5.89 3.52 18.54
C ARG A 132 -4.81 3.42 19.61
N VAL A 133 -4.55 2.23 20.16
CA VAL A 133 -3.70 2.05 21.36
C VAL A 133 -2.47 1.20 21.07
N LEU A 134 -2.65 -0.01 20.55
CA LEU A 134 -1.55 -0.96 20.36
C LEU A 134 -0.36 -0.47 19.51
N PRO A 135 -0.53 0.45 18.53
CA PRO A 135 0.61 1.02 17.82
C PRO A 135 1.66 1.69 18.70
N TYR A 136 1.27 2.27 19.84
CA TYR A 136 2.22 2.88 20.77
C TYR A 136 3.09 1.87 21.53
N PHE A 137 2.81 0.58 21.39
CA PHE A 137 3.49 -0.52 22.06
C PHE A 137 4.20 -1.47 21.09
N HIS A 138 4.21 -1.17 19.79
CA HIS A 138 4.89 -1.99 18.79
C HIS A 138 5.29 -1.18 17.56
N ALA A 139 6.59 -1.11 17.26
CA ALA A 139 7.15 -0.24 16.22
C ALA A 139 6.51 -0.42 14.82
N GLN A 140 6.30 -1.65 14.37
CA GLN A 140 5.67 -1.84 13.06
C GLN A 140 4.18 -1.46 13.03
N LEU A 141 3.45 -1.63 14.14
CA LEU A 141 2.06 -1.16 14.22
C LEU A 141 2.02 0.38 14.21
N TYR A 142 3.00 1.03 14.87
CA TYR A 142 3.20 2.47 14.80
C TYR A 142 3.39 2.94 13.36
N TRP A 143 4.38 2.40 12.64
CA TRP A 143 4.67 2.83 11.27
C TRP A 143 3.52 2.52 10.31
N ARG A 144 2.84 1.39 10.46
CA ARG A 144 1.62 1.09 9.71
C ARG A 144 0.51 2.11 9.97
N LYS A 145 0.27 2.50 11.24
CA LYS A 145 -0.69 3.57 11.57
C LYS A 145 -0.30 4.89 10.88
N ARG A 146 0.99 5.27 10.96
CA ARG A 146 1.49 6.47 10.30
C ARG A 146 1.35 6.42 8.78
N TYR A 147 1.56 5.27 8.15
CA TYR A 147 1.31 5.10 6.71
C TYR A 147 -0.14 5.41 6.33
N TYR A 148 -1.11 4.89 7.10
CA TYR A 148 -2.51 5.21 6.82
C TYR A 148 -2.86 6.68 7.05
N GLU A 149 -2.32 7.29 8.10
CA GLU A 149 -2.61 8.69 8.45
C GLU A 149 -1.91 9.70 7.53
N GLU A 150 -0.69 9.41 7.09
CA GLU A 150 0.15 10.36 6.38
C GLU A 150 0.17 10.14 4.86
N MET A 151 -0.13 8.94 4.40
CA MET A 151 -0.19 8.63 2.96
C MET A 151 -1.62 8.39 2.50
N LEU A 152 -2.35 7.42 3.08
CA LEU A 152 -3.70 7.08 2.63
C LEU A 152 -4.68 8.24 2.86
N HIS A 153 -4.74 8.75 4.09
CA HIS A 153 -5.70 9.79 4.47
C HIS A 153 -5.43 11.12 3.75
N THR A 154 -4.15 11.51 3.65
CA THR A 154 -3.71 12.69 2.91
C THR A 154 -4.09 12.63 1.44
N TYR A 155 -3.82 11.49 0.78
CA TYR A 155 -4.13 11.31 -0.65
C TYR A 155 -5.62 11.41 -0.96
N PHE A 156 -6.49 11.06 -0.02
CA PHE A 156 -7.94 11.19 -0.16
C PHE A 156 -8.48 12.50 0.45
N TYR A 157 -7.65 13.53 0.62
CA TYR A 157 -8.04 14.84 1.16
C TYR A 157 -8.81 14.71 2.49
N GLY A 158 -8.34 13.80 3.34
CA GLY A 158 -8.91 13.53 4.66
C GLY A 158 -10.16 12.64 4.68
N SER A 159 -10.65 12.15 3.53
CA SER A 159 -11.80 11.23 3.55
C SER A 159 -11.92 10.39 2.29
N LEU A 160 -11.57 9.10 2.39
CA LEU A 160 -11.85 8.11 1.35
C LEU A 160 -13.34 8.04 1.02
N VAL A 161 -14.21 8.12 2.03
CA VAL A 161 -15.67 7.97 1.82
C VAL A 161 -16.25 9.16 1.06
N LYS A 162 -15.83 10.39 1.38
CA LYS A 162 -16.34 11.60 0.71
C LYS A 162 -15.67 11.84 -0.64
N ASN A 163 -14.36 11.61 -0.71
CA ASN A 163 -13.54 12.04 -1.85
C ASN A 163 -13.09 10.89 -2.76
N GLY A 164 -13.19 9.65 -2.31
CA GLY A 164 -12.57 8.51 -2.98
C GLY A 164 -12.97 8.35 -4.43
N LYS A 165 -14.25 8.54 -4.77
CA LYS A 165 -14.73 8.35 -6.15
C LYS A 165 -14.04 9.31 -7.13
N TRP A 166 -14.08 10.61 -6.84
CA TRP A 166 -13.49 11.60 -7.75
C TRP A 166 -11.95 11.54 -7.74
N VAL A 167 -11.32 11.27 -6.59
CA VAL A 167 -9.85 11.07 -6.51
C VAL A 167 -9.41 9.86 -7.34
N TYR A 168 -10.21 8.78 -7.34
CA TYR A 168 -9.95 7.61 -8.16
C TYR A 168 -10.07 7.90 -9.66
N GLU A 169 -11.12 8.63 -10.06
CA GLU A 169 -11.35 9.04 -11.45
C GLU A 169 -10.26 10.00 -11.94
N GLU A 170 -9.88 10.98 -11.11
CA GLU A 170 -8.78 11.91 -11.35
C GLU A 170 -7.45 11.17 -11.51
N HIS A 171 -7.14 10.22 -10.64
CA HIS A 171 -5.94 9.40 -10.76
C HIS A 171 -5.90 8.64 -12.09
N CYS A 172 -7.00 8.01 -12.49
CA CYS A 172 -7.06 7.31 -13.78
C CYS A 172 -6.83 8.27 -14.95
N ALA A 173 -7.46 9.45 -14.93
CA ALA A 173 -7.24 10.49 -15.94
C ALA A 173 -5.78 10.98 -15.96
N LYS A 174 -5.17 11.15 -14.78
CA LYS A 174 -3.78 11.55 -14.62
C LYS A 174 -2.83 10.55 -15.28
N ILE A 175 -2.98 9.25 -15.02
CA ILE A 175 -2.15 8.21 -15.66
C ILE A 175 -2.29 8.23 -17.19
N ARG A 176 -3.51 8.36 -17.71
CA ARG A 176 -3.74 8.46 -19.16
C ARG A 176 -3.04 9.67 -19.79
N GLY A 177 -2.94 10.78 -19.07
CA GLY A 177 -2.21 11.97 -19.54
C GLY A 177 -0.70 11.89 -19.40
N LEU A 178 -0.19 11.12 -18.44
CA LEU A 178 1.24 10.98 -18.14
C LEU A 178 1.96 9.97 -19.03
N VAL A 179 1.28 8.89 -19.42
CA VAL A 179 1.92 7.74 -20.07
C VAL A 179 1.66 7.75 -21.57
N PRO A 180 2.70 7.62 -22.43
CA PRO A 180 2.52 7.46 -23.86
C PRO A 180 1.60 6.29 -24.21
N GLN A 181 0.74 6.45 -25.23
CA GLN A 181 -0.26 5.44 -25.60
C GLN A 181 0.34 4.05 -25.90
N GLY A 182 1.55 4.00 -26.48
CA GLY A 182 2.24 2.73 -26.76
C GLY A 182 2.81 2.00 -25.52
N GLN A 183 2.84 2.67 -24.37
CA GLN A 183 3.35 2.13 -23.10
C GLN A 183 2.24 1.92 -22.06
N LEU A 184 0.97 2.18 -22.40
CA LEU A 184 -0.15 2.09 -21.47
C LEU A 184 -1.12 0.96 -21.85
N LEU A 185 -1.37 0.06 -20.91
CA LEU A 185 -2.48 -0.88 -20.95
C LEU A 185 -3.54 -0.48 -19.92
N GLU A 186 -4.75 -0.19 -20.38
CA GLU A 186 -5.94 -0.15 -19.53
C GLU A 186 -6.49 -1.56 -19.38
N TRP A 187 -6.62 -2.04 -18.15
CA TRP A 187 -6.94 -3.46 -17.87
C TRP A 187 -7.91 -3.59 -16.69
N ARG A 188 -8.77 -4.59 -16.73
CA ARG A 188 -9.64 -5.02 -15.62
C ARG A 188 -9.36 -6.48 -15.28
N ALA A 189 -9.62 -6.89 -14.04
CA ALA A 189 -9.40 -8.27 -13.61
C ALA A 189 -10.16 -9.28 -14.48
N GLU A 190 -11.32 -8.88 -14.97
CA GLU A 190 -12.18 -9.66 -15.85
C GLU A 190 -11.62 -9.83 -17.27
N ASP A 191 -10.66 -8.99 -17.68
CA ASP A 191 -10.03 -9.07 -19.00
C ASP A 191 -9.03 -10.25 -19.09
N GLY A 192 -8.52 -10.72 -17.95
CA GLY A 192 -7.72 -11.94 -17.85
C GLY A 192 -6.37 -11.88 -18.59
N TRP A 193 -5.94 -13.05 -19.10
CA TRP A 193 -4.60 -13.24 -19.67
C TRP A 193 -4.37 -12.56 -21.01
N GLU A 194 -5.32 -12.62 -21.92
CA GLU A 194 -5.07 -12.30 -23.34
C GLU A 194 -4.54 -10.87 -23.56
N PRO A 195 -5.23 -9.79 -23.13
CA PRO A 195 -4.72 -8.44 -23.32
C PRO A 195 -3.44 -8.17 -22.51
N LEU A 196 -3.31 -8.79 -21.33
CA LEU A 196 -2.12 -8.66 -20.48
C LEU A 196 -0.87 -9.25 -21.15
N CYS A 197 -0.96 -10.50 -21.61
CA CYS A 197 0.15 -11.21 -22.25
C CYS A 197 0.55 -10.56 -23.57
N ARG A 198 -0.45 -10.16 -24.39
CA ARG A 198 -0.22 -9.42 -25.64
C ARG A 198 0.55 -8.12 -25.40
N PHE A 199 0.11 -7.32 -24.44
CA PHE A 199 0.77 -6.05 -24.10
C PHE A 199 2.19 -6.27 -23.57
N LEU A 200 2.39 -7.29 -22.72
CA LEU A 200 3.69 -7.59 -22.14
C LEU A 200 4.64 -8.32 -23.10
N GLY A 201 4.14 -8.88 -24.20
CA GLY A 201 4.94 -9.68 -25.14
C GLY A 201 5.30 -11.04 -24.55
N LYS A 202 4.36 -11.67 -23.84
CA LYS A 202 4.52 -12.97 -23.19
C LYS A 202 3.52 -13.97 -23.76
N ASP A 203 3.83 -15.26 -23.67
CA ASP A 203 2.88 -16.31 -24.00
C ASP A 203 1.79 -16.43 -22.93
N ILE A 204 0.59 -16.84 -23.33
CA ILE A 204 -0.50 -17.11 -22.40
C ILE A 204 -0.18 -18.41 -21.64
N PRO A 205 -0.13 -18.41 -20.30
CA PRO A 205 0.11 -19.61 -19.52
C PRO A 205 -1.02 -20.64 -19.66
N ASP A 206 -0.67 -21.93 -19.61
CA ASP A 206 -1.65 -23.03 -19.57
C ASP A 206 -2.24 -23.20 -18.16
N GLN A 207 -2.94 -22.17 -17.68
CA GLN A 207 -3.65 -22.16 -16.40
C GLN A 207 -4.67 -21.02 -16.34
N ASP A 208 -5.68 -21.16 -15.47
CA ASP A 208 -6.65 -20.10 -15.22
C ASP A 208 -6.01 -18.81 -14.70
N PHE A 209 -6.63 -17.69 -15.01
CA PHE A 209 -6.20 -16.39 -14.51
C PHE A 209 -6.31 -16.35 -12.97
N PRO A 210 -5.26 -15.92 -12.25
CA PRO A 210 -5.25 -15.95 -10.80
C PRO A 210 -6.23 -14.93 -10.20
N TRP A 211 -7.11 -15.40 -9.32
CA TRP A 211 -8.02 -14.54 -8.56
C TRP A 211 -7.51 -14.37 -7.13
N GLY A 212 -7.06 -13.16 -6.80
CA GLY A 212 -6.57 -12.78 -5.49
C GLY A 212 -7.56 -11.95 -4.67
N ASN A 213 -7.39 -11.96 -3.34
CA ASN A 213 -8.04 -11.05 -2.39
C ASN A 213 -9.58 -10.99 -2.51
N ARG A 214 -10.19 -12.15 -2.79
CA ARG A 214 -11.64 -12.30 -2.76
C ARG A 214 -12.14 -12.32 -1.30
N PRO A 215 -13.39 -11.90 -1.01
CA PRO A 215 -13.91 -11.86 0.36
C PRO A 215 -13.81 -13.19 1.11
N ASP A 216 -13.98 -14.31 0.42
CA ASP A 216 -13.82 -15.69 0.94
C ASP A 216 -12.36 -16.03 1.31
N GLN A 217 -11.38 -15.39 0.69
CA GLN A 217 -9.95 -15.62 0.92
C GLN A 217 -9.34 -14.65 1.95
N MET A 218 -10.03 -13.55 2.28
CA MET A 218 -9.49 -12.48 3.15
C MET A 218 -9.37 -12.92 4.62
N ILE A 219 -10.21 -13.85 5.09
CA ILE A 219 -10.30 -14.23 6.51
C ILE A 219 -9.16 -15.17 6.95
N SER A 220 -8.51 -15.88 6.02
CA SER A 220 -7.46 -16.88 6.31
C SER A 220 -6.07 -16.55 5.78
N SER A 221 -5.84 -15.35 5.23
CA SER A 221 -4.55 -15.01 4.65
C SER A 221 -3.42 -14.88 5.68
N ILE A 222 -2.18 -15.19 5.29
CA ILE A 222 -0.93 -15.06 6.08
C ILE A 222 -0.81 -13.68 6.76
N GLY A 223 -1.35 -12.63 6.13
CA GLY A 223 -1.46 -11.29 6.71
C GLY A 223 -2.21 -11.24 8.05
N ASN A 224 -3.27 -12.02 8.22
CA ASN A 224 -4.03 -12.05 9.48
C ASN A 224 -3.25 -12.72 10.61
N MET A 225 -2.48 -13.78 10.31
CA MET A 225 -1.64 -14.46 11.31
C MET A 225 -0.54 -13.53 11.83
N TYR A 226 0.20 -12.91 10.91
CA TYR A 226 1.26 -11.96 11.24
C TYR A 226 0.74 -10.77 12.07
N MET A 227 -0.40 -10.21 11.66
CA MET A 227 -1.06 -9.13 12.39
C MET A 227 -1.44 -9.53 13.82
N ASN A 228 -1.93 -10.77 14.01
CA ASN A 228 -2.28 -11.27 15.34
C ASN A 228 -1.05 -11.38 16.25
N ASP A 229 0.10 -11.80 15.72
CA ASP A 229 1.32 -11.92 16.52
C ASP A 229 1.88 -10.53 16.90
N MET A 230 1.83 -9.56 15.99
CA MET A 230 2.15 -8.17 16.32
C MET A 230 1.21 -7.60 17.39
N TYR A 231 -0.09 -7.92 17.34
CA TYR A 231 -1.04 -7.50 18.37
C TYR A 231 -0.76 -8.15 19.73
N LYS A 232 -0.43 -9.46 19.77
CA LYS A 232 -0.03 -10.13 21.00
C LYS A 232 1.24 -9.50 21.59
N ALA A 233 2.26 -9.27 20.77
CA ALA A 233 3.50 -8.63 21.20
C ALA A 233 3.23 -7.21 21.74
N ALA A 234 2.38 -6.42 21.07
CA ALA A 234 1.99 -5.11 21.55
C ALA A 234 1.27 -5.16 22.91
N CYS A 235 0.36 -6.12 23.11
CA CYS A 235 -0.30 -6.31 24.40
C CYS A 235 0.69 -6.69 25.51
N LEU A 236 1.64 -7.60 25.22
CA LEU A 236 2.68 -7.99 26.17
C LEU A 236 3.57 -6.79 26.54
N ASN A 237 4.02 -6.02 25.55
CA ASN A 237 4.81 -4.80 25.78
C ASN A 237 4.05 -3.78 26.63
N MET A 238 2.76 -3.61 26.37
CA MET A 238 1.89 -2.75 27.18
C MET A 238 1.81 -3.21 28.63
N CYS A 239 1.64 -4.52 28.87
CA CYS A 239 1.65 -5.09 30.21
C CYS A 239 2.99 -4.89 30.92
N TRP A 240 4.12 -5.13 30.24
CA TRP A 240 5.45 -4.91 30.81
C TRP A 240 5.70 -3.46 31.20
N ILE A 241 5.31 -2.51 30.34
CA ILE A 241 5.43 -1.07 30.64
C ILE A 241 4.55 -0.71 31.85
N ALA A 242 3.31 -1.20 31.91
CA ALA A 242 2.42 -0.94 33.03
C ALA A 242 2.97 -1.49 34.35
N MET A 243 3.50 -2.72 34.36
CA MET A 243 4.15 -3.30 35.55
C MET A 243 5.40 -2.51 35.96
N GLY A 244 6.21 -2.06 35.01
CA GLY A 244 7.37 -1.22 35.27
C GLY A 244 6.99 0.13 35.90
N CYS A 245 5.94 0.79 35.39
CA CYS A 245 5.43 2.03 35.97
C CYS A 245 4.93 1.81 37.41
N LEU A 246 4.18 0.74 37.68
CA LEU A 246 3.71 0.41 39.02
C LEU A 246 4.88 0.15 39.98
N GLY A 247 5.90 -0.59 39.55
CA GLY A 247 7.11 -0.84 40.34
C GLY A 247 7.88 0.44 40.66
N ALA A 248 8.04 1.33 39.67
CA ALA A 248 8.68 2.63 39.88
C ALA A 248 7.88 3.52 40.85
N SER A 249 6.56 3.57 40.72
CA SER A 249 5.70 4.31 41.64
C SER A 249 5.78 3.78 43.07
N ALA A 250 5.80 2.45 43.24
CA ALA A 250 5.98 1.83 44.56
C ALA A 250 7.35 2.18 45.18
N ALA A 251 8.43 2.14 44.37
CA ALA A 251 9.77 2.50 44.83
C ALA A 251 9.86 3.98 45.27
N VAL A 252 9.24 4.89 44.51
CA VAL A 252 9.17 6.31 44.88
C VAL A 252 8.38 6.51 46.17
N TYR A 253 7.24 5.84 46.31
CA TYR A 253 6.43 5.92 47.53
C TYR A 253 7.21 5.44 48.77
N LEU A 254 7.93 4.33 48.65
CA LEU A 254 8.76 3.79 49.74
C LEU A 254 9.96 4.68 50.08
N TYR A 255 10.50 5.45 49.12
CA TYR A 255 11.62 6.37 49.37
C TYR A 255 11.23 7.57 50.25
N PHE A 256 9.96 7.96 50.25
CA PHE A 256 9.45 9.11 51.01
C PHE A 256 8.74 8.74 52.34
N LEU A 257 8.72 7.45 52.69
CA LEU A 257 8.29 6.94 54.00
C LEU A 257 9.48 6.86 54.96
#